data_AF-A0A2M9M571-F1
#
_entry.id   AF-A0A2M9M571-F1
#
_cell.length_a   1.000
_cell.length_b   1.000
_cell.length_c   1.000
_cell.angle_alpha   90.00
_cell.angle_beta   90.00
_cell.angle_gamma   90.00
#
_symmetry.space_group_name_H-M   'P 1'
#
loop_
_entity.id
_entity.type
_entity.pdbx_description
1 polymer ?
#
loop_
_entity_poly.entity_id
_entity_poly.type
_entity_poly.pdbx_seq_one_letter_code
_entity_poly.pdbx_strand_id
1 'polypeptide(L)'
;MINHSAAGQPVRRRRGPVVYLAIACLGMWVAMSPLLLGGFQRGDAREETGALAEVCITAAMCAPALAALLVIRLIEPGGRVRDALALRWPRPWGRGVRHCLAGLAVPAGLTVAALAMGAAAGAYPVGELRWSAVAGWSGGMVVQIVVSLPQFFGEELGWQGYLFPRLARGGGGKRLVSAYLLTGCAFALWHLPTLLMGGQYPGRPWYVAVPAMLVSCTLVLPVFTWLRLRSDSVLPAVLAHAFVSTASVGMVKRFADPDAALDPLRMGLTGWPGWIVMGALVAFLALTGRLRMPPRVPASRTLGE
;
A
#
# COMPACT_ATOMS: atom_id res chain seq x y z
N MET A 1 -26.78 26.82 29.43
CA MET A 1 -26.29 26.51 28.08
C MET A 1 -26.06 25.02 27.96
N ILE A 2 -26.95 24.32 27.27
CA ILE A 2 -26.89 22.86 27.09
C ILE A 2 -25.79 22.56 26.09
N ASN A 3 -24.77 21.82 26.52
CA ASN A 3 -23.58 21.47 25.76
C ASN A 3 -23.94 20.51 24.60
N HIS A 4 -24.31 21.05 23.43
CA HIS A 4 -24.71 20.29 22.23
C HIS A 4 -23.53 19.54 21.54
N SER A 5 -22.34 19.51 22.14
CA SER A 5 -21.12 19.06 21.47
C SER A 5 -20.78 17.57 21.65
N ALA A 6 -21.39 16.86 22.60
CA ALA A 6 -21.03 15.46 22.91
C ALA A 6 -21.83 14.41 22.11
N ALA A 7 -23.12 14.65 21.84
CA ALA A 7 -24.00 13.66 21.21
C ALA A 7 -23.68 13.42 19.71
N GLY A 8 -23.14 14.41 19.01
CA GLY A 8 -22.76 14.31 17.58
C GLY A 8 -21.38 13.68 17.31
N GLN A 9 -20.52 13.60 18.33
CA GLN A 9 -19.16 13.04 18.24
C GLN A 9 -19.12 11.56 17.82
N PRO A 10 -19.88 10.63 18.44
CA PRO A 10 -19.83 9.21 18.07
C PRO A 10 -20.41 8.94 16.67
N VAL A 11 -21.43 9.69 16.25
CA VAL A 11 -22.05 9.56 14.92
C VAL A 11 -21.12 10.07 13.82
N ARG A 12 -20.51 11.25 14.00
CA ARG A 12 -19.51 11.79 13.05
C ARG A 12 -18.30 10.87 12.91
N ARG A 13 -17.86 10.24 14.01
CA ARG A 13 -16.72 9.29 14.03
C ARG A 13 -16.97 7.98 13.28
N ARG A 14 -18.22 7.51 13.18
CA ARG A 14 -18.55 6.32 12.37
C ARG A 14 -18.73 6.64 10.89
N ARG A 15 -19.18 7.86 10.57
CA ARG A 15 -19.39 8.31 9.18
C ARG A 15 -18.08 8.60 8.44
N GLY A 16 -17.05 9.08 9.12
CA GLY A 16 -15.76 9.45 8.51
C GLY A 16 -15.16 8.39 7.58
N PRO A 17 -14.88 7.16 8.07
CA PRO A 17 -14.34 6.07 7.24
C PRO A 17 -15.18 5.74 6.01
N VAL A 18 -16.52 5.77 6.13
CA VAL A 18 -17.43 5.47 5.01
C VAL A 18 -17.35 6.55 3.95
N VAL A 19 -17.40 7.84 4.35
CA VAL A 19 -17.31 8.96 3.39
C VAL A 19 -15.92 9.02 2.75
N TYR A 20 -14.88 8.72 3.52
CA TYR A 20 -13.52 8.60 2.99
C TYR A 20 -13.44 7.56 1.87
N LEU A 21 -13.97 6.35 2.10
CA LEU A 21 -13.99 5.30 1.09
C LEU A 21 -14.78 5.70 -0.15
N ALA A 22 -15.93 6.34 0.04
CA ALA A 22 -16.75 6.81 -1.07
C ALA A 22 -15.98 7.82 -1.96
N ILE A 23 -15.33 8.82 -1.36
CA ILE A 23 -14.57 9.83 -2.11
C ILE A 23 -13.33 9.20 -2.77
N ALA A 24 -12.59 8.34 -2.05
CA ALA A 24 -11.37 7.71 -2.59
C ALA A 24 -11.70 6.80 -3.77
N CYS A 25 -12.74 5.97 -3.66
CA CYS A 25 -13.20 5.11 -4.76
C CYS A 25 -13.74 5.93 -5.93
N LEU A 26 -14.58 6.94 -5.67
CA LEU A 26 -15.09 7.81 -6.74
C LEU A 26 -13.95 8.50 -7.49
N GLY A 27 -12.95 9.03 -6.77
CA GLY A 27 -11.78 9.66 -7.39
C GLY A 27 -11.00 8.73 -8.31
N MET A 28 -10.87 7.46 -7.93
CA MET A 28 -10.23 6.43 -8.76
C MET A 28 -11.04 6.09 -10.02
N TRP A 29 -12.36 5.90 -9.90
CA TRP A 29 -13.22 5.71 -11.07
C TRP A 29 -13.20 6.91 -12.02
N VAL A 30 -13.26 8.13 -11.49
CA VAL A 30 -13.20 9.36 -12.30
C VAL A 30 -11.85 9.49 -13.00
N ALA A 31 -10.74 9.30 -12.29
CA ALA A 31 -9.40 9.40 -12.86
C ALA A 31 -9.14 8.33 -13.95
N MET A 32 -9.71 7.14 -13.81
CA MET A 32 -9.58 6.04 -14.77
C MET A 32 -10.59 6.10 -15.93
N SER A 33 -11.61 6.96 -15.84
CA SER A 33 -12.68 7.03 -16.84
C SER A 33 -12.20 7.26 -18.28
N PRO A 34 -11.15 8.06 -18.57
CA PRO A 34 -10.68 8.22 -19.96
C PRO A 34 -10.18 6.91 -20.57
N LEU A 35 -9.48 6.08 -19.78
CA LEU A 35 -8.98 4.77 -20.24
C LEU A 35 -10.13 3.77 -20.42
N LEU A 36 -11.06 3.75 -19.46
CA LEU A 36 -12.22 2.85 -19.50
C LEU A 36 -13.11 3.14 -20.71
N LEU A 37 -13.40 4.42 -20.97
CA LEU A 37 -14.20 4.85 -22.12
C LEU A 37 -13.47 4.64 -23.45
N GLY A 38 -12.13 4.71 -23.43
CA GLY A 38 -11.29 4.40 -24.58
C GLY A 38 -11.10 2.90 -24.85
N GLY A 39 -11.68 2.01 -24.03
CA GLY A 39 -11.54 0.56 -24.19
C GLY A 39 -10.14 0.03 -23.91
N PHE A 40 -9.33 0.76 -23.13
CA PHE A 40 -7.96 0.34 -22.80
C PHE A 40 -7.97 -1.02 -22.08
N GLN A 41 -7.11 -1.93 -22.55
CA GLN A 41 -6.92 -3.25 -21.97
C GLN A 41 -5.45 -3.63 -22.07
N ARG A 42 -4.87 -4.06 -20.94
CA ARG A 42 -3.51 -4.55 -20.86
C ARG A 42 -3.50 -6.08 -20.88
N GLY A 43 -2.89 -6.64 -21.92
CA GLY A 43 -2.86 -8.09 -22.16
C GLY A 43 -1.64 -8.77 -21.56
N ASP A 44 -0.51 -8.06 -21.49
CA ASP A 44 0.77 -8.65 -21.11
C ASP A 44 1.50 -7.84 -20.03
N ALA A 45 2.25 -8.55 -19.17
CA ALA A 45 2.98 -7.90 -18.08
C ALA A 45 4.19 -7.08 -18.56
N ARG A 46 4.77 -7.37 -19.73
CA ARG A 46 5.83 -6.57 -20.37
C ARG A 46 5.31 -5.38 -21.14
N GLU A 47 4.01 -5.33 -21.45
CA GLU A 47 3.39 -4.19 -22.14
C GLU A 47 3.71 -2.88 -21.40
N GLU A 48 4.21 -1.89 -22.13
CA GLU A 48 4.54 -0.58 -21.57
C GLU A 48 3.28 0.22 -21.26
N THR A 49 3.37 1.08 -20.24
CA THR A 49 2.24 1.94 -19.86
C THR A 49 2.30 3.20 -20.69
N GLY A 50 1.27 3.46 -21.50
CA GLY A 50 1.21 4.68 -22.30
C GLY A 50 1.04 5.95 -21.45
N ALA A 51 1.46 7.09 -21.99
CA ALA A 51 1.46 8.37 -21.27
C ALA A 51 0.09 8.76 -20.67
N LEU A 52 -1.01 8.53 -21.39
CA LEU A 52 -2.36 8.77 -20.87
C LEU A 52 -2.64 7.91 -19.63
N ALA A 53 -2.23 6.64 -19.66
CA ALA A 53 -2.43 5.75 -18.53
C ALA A 53 -1.59 6.17 -17.32
N GLU A 54 -0.35 6.62 -17.51
CA GLU A 54 0.49 7.18 -16.45
C GLU A 54 -0.14 8.42 -15.80
N VAL A 55 -0.69 9.34 -16.61
CA VAL A 55 -1.39 10.54 -16.11
C VAL A 55 -2.62 10.16 -15.30
N CYS A 56 -3.44 9.24 -15.82
CA CYS A 56 -4.61 8.73 -15.10
C CYS A 56 -4.22 8.07 -13.77
N ILE A 57 -3.18 7.24 -13.75
CA ILE A 57 -2.70 6.55 -12.53
C ILE A 57 -2.21 7.56 -11.50
N THR A 58 -1.45 8.56 -11.94
CA THR A 58 -0.95 9.65 -11.08
C THR A 58 -2.11 10.43 -10.46
N ALA A 59 -3.12 10.77 -11.25
CA ALA A 59 -4.31 11.47 -10.77
C ALA A 59 -5.10 10.61 -9.77
N ALA A 60 -5.27 9.32 -10.04
CA ALA A 60 -5.95 8.39 -9.15
C ALA A 60 -5.26 8.28 -7.79
N MET A 61 -3.94 8.13 -7.77
CA MET A 61 -3.18 7.93 -6.51
C MET A 61 -3.18 9.17 -5.59
N CYS A 62 -3.57 10.34 -6.09
CA CYS A 62 -3.87 11.51 -5.24
C CYS A 62 -5.20 11.40 -4.47
N ALA A 63 -6.14 10.58 -4.94
CA ALA A 63 -7.50 10.51 -4.42
C ALA A 63 -7.58 10.09 -2.94
N PRO A 64 -6.84 9.08 -2.44
CA PRO A 64 -6.88 8.72 -1.02
C PRO A 64 -6.45 9.87 -0.09
N ALA A 65 -5.37 10.59 -0.41
CA ALA A 65 -4.94 11.74 0.39
C ALA A 65 -5.98 12.87 0.35
N LEU A 66 -6.51 13.21 -0.82
CA LEU A 66 -7.55 14.24 -0.96
C LEU A 66 -8.82 13.86 -0.17
N ALA A 67 -9.25 12.61 -0.25
CA ALA A 67 -10.37 12.09 0.54
C ALA A 67 -10.12 12.24 2.04
N ALA A 68 -8.93 11.86 2.52
CA ALA A 68 -8.57 12.00 3.93
C ALA A 68 -8.59 13.47 4.38
N LEU A 69 -8.03 14.37 3.57
CA LEU A 69 -8.01 15.81 3.87
C LEU A 69 -9.42 16.40 3.93
N LEU A 70 -10.27 16.11 2.94
CA LEU A 70 -11.65 16.59 2.90
C LEU A 70 -12.45 16.08 4.11
N VAL A 71 -12.34 14.79 4.45
CA VAL A 71 -13.07 14.22 5.57
C VAL A 71 -12.58 14.78 6.91
N ILE A 72 -11.27 14.95 7.10
CA ILE A 72 -10.73 15.58 8.31
C ILE A 72 -11.23 17.01 8.45
N ARG A 73 -11.25 17.79 7.36
CA ARG A 73 -11.63 19.21 7.40
C ARG A 73 -13.13 19.43 7.57
N LEU A 74 -13.95 18.62 6.90
CA LEU A 74 -15.39 18.88 6.77
C LEU A 74 -16.25 18.04 7.74
N ILE A 75 -15.81 16.82 8.08
CA ILE A 75 -16.62 15.85 8.84
C ILE A 75 -16.10 15.66 10.26
N GLU A 76 -14.77 15.63 10.40
CA GLU A 76 -14.08 15.47 11.69
C GLU A 76 -13.29 16.74 12.09
N PRO A 77 -13.89 17.95 12.09
CA PRO A 77 -13.16 19.16 12.46
C PRO A 77 -12.72 19.07 13.92
N GLY A 78 -11.42 18.94 14.15
CA GLY A 78 -10.84 18.83 15.49
C GLY A 78 -9.48 18.11 15.49
N GLY A 79 -8.40 18.88 15.48
CA GLY A 79 -7.01 18.39 15.55
C GLY A 79 -6.15 18.81 14.36
N ARG A 80 -4.83 18.74 14.50
CA ARG A 80 -3.88 19.04 13.41
C ARG A 80 -3.87 17.90 12.40
N VAL A 81 -4.08 18.20 11.12
CA VAL A 81 -4.02 17.24 10.00
C VAL A 81 -2.73 16.41 10.05
N ARG A 82 -1.62 17.06 10.39
CA ARG A 82 -0.30 16.42 10.54
C ARG A 82 -0.31 15.27 11.54
N ASP A 83 -0.93 15.46 12.70
CA ASP A 83 -1.02 14.43 13.74
C ASP A 83 -2.06 13.35 13.37
N ALA A 84 -3.13 13.75 12.69
CA ALA A 84 -4.14 12.82 12.20
C ALA A 84 -3.63 11.87 11.11
N LEU A 85 -2.59 12.28 10.35
CA LEU A 85 -2.00 11.50 9.25
C LEU A 85 -0.63 10.89 9.60
N ALA A 86 -0.17 11.01 10.86
CA ALA A 86 1.13 10.54 11.31
C ALA A 86 2.32 11.06 10.45
N LEU A 87 2.23 12.32 10.04
CA LEU A 87 3.26 13.05 9.30
C LEU A 87 4.40 13.49 10.24
N ARG A 88 5.12 12.50 10.76
CA ARG A 88 6.21 12.69 11.72
C ARG A 88 7.49 12.11 11.16
N TRP A 89 8.59 12.82 11.38
CA TRP A 89 9.92 12.26 11.16
C TRP A 89 10.34 11.53 12.45
N PRO A 90 10.77 10.26 12.39
CA PRO A 90 11.21 9.55 13.58
C PRO A 90 12.45 10.22 14.15
N ARG A 91 12.40 10.68 15.41
CA ARG A 91 13.57 11.17 16.15
C ARG A 91 14.17 10.05 17.01
N PRO A 92 15.50 9.95 17.15
CA PRO A 92 16.54 10.76 16.50
C PRO A 92 16.68 10.44 15.00
N TRP A 93 17.26 11.36 14.22
CA TRP A 93 17.32 11.26 12.75
C TRP A 93 17.93 9.94 12.24
N GLY A 94 18.99 9.46 12.87
CA GLY A 94 19.61 8.17 12.52
C GLY A 94 18.67 6.97 12.68
N ARG A 95 17.72 7.03 13.62
CA ARG A 95 16.67 6.02 13.76
C ARG A 95 15.66 6.11 12.61
N GLY A 96 15.29 7.33 12.19
CA GLY A 96 14.46 7.56 11.02
C GLY A 96 15.04 6.94 9.74
N VAL A 97 16.33 7.18 9.47
CA VAL A 97 17.03 6.57 8.34
C VAL A 97 16.98 5.04 8.39
N ARG A 98 17.29 4.43 9.55
CA ARG A 98 17.19 2.96 9.72
C ARG A 98 15.78 2.43 9.46
N HIS A 99 14.75 3.19 9.82
CA HIS A 99 13.37 2.80 9.54
C HIS A 99 13.04 2.87 8.05
N CYS A 100 13.46 3.92 7.37
CA CYS A 100 13.33 4.06 5.91
C CYS A 100 14.09 2.97 5.16
N LEU A 101 15.33 2.65 5.58
CA LEU A 101 16.13 1.57 5.00
C LEU A 101 15.42 0.22 5.13
N ALA A 102 14.80 -0.07 6.28
CA ALA A 102 14.00 -1.28 6.40
C ALA A 102 12.72 -1.23 5.55
N GLY A 103 12.16 -0.04 5.31
CA GLY A 103 11.07 0.14 4.37
C GLY A 103 11.43 -0.34 2.96
N LEU A 104 12.70 -0.27 2.57
CA LEU A 104 13.20 -0.83 1.31
C LEU A 104 13.66 -2.29 1.46
N ALA A 105 14.40 -2.61 2.52
CA ALA A 105 15.02 -3.91 2.69
C ALA A 105 14.02 -5.05 2.98
N VAL A 106 12.94 -4.76 3.72
CA VAL A 106 11.91 -5.77 4.03
C VAL A 106 11.20 -6.23 2.76
N PRO A 107 10.58 -5.35 1.93
CA PRO A 107 9.96 -5.81 0.70
C PRO A 107 10.98 -6.38 -0.29
N ALA A 108 12.22 -5.86 -0.35
CA ALA A 108 13.28 -6.48 -1.15
C ALA A 108 13.54 -7.94 -0.76
N GLY A 109 13.67 -8.21 0.54
CA GLY A 109 13.84 -9.57 1.05
C GLY A 109 12.65 -10.48 0.77
N LEU A 110 11.42 -9.95 0.93
CA LEU A 110 10.20 -10.69 0.58
C LEU A 110 10.13 -11.01 -0.91
N THR A 111 10.49 -10.06 -1.78
CA THR A 111 10.53 -10.27 -3.22
C THR A 111 11.57 -11.33 -3.59
N VAL A 112 12.81 -11.23 -3.08
CA VAL A 112 13.85 -12.24 -3.33
C VAL A 112 13.39 -13.63 -2.88
N ALA A 113 12.80 -13.74 -1.67
CA ALA A 113 12.29 -15.01 -1.17
C ALA A 113 11.14 -15.56 -2.03
N ALA A 114 10.23 -14.71 -2.50
CA ALA A 114 9.14 -15.10 -3.39
C ALA A 114 9.66 -15.59 -4.76
N LEU A 115 10.65 -14.89 -5.35
CA LEU A 115 11.28 -15.30 -6.60
C LEU A 115 12.05 -16.61 -6.45
N ALA A 116 12.81 -16.77 -5.36
CA ALA A 116 13.53 -18.01 -5.07
C ALA A 116 12.58 -19.19 -4.88
N MET A 117 11.47 -18.99 -4.17
CA MET A 117 10.42 -20.00 -4.01
C MET A 117 9.76 -20.35 -5.35
N GLY A 118 9.43 -19.34 -6.17
CA GLY A 118 8.88 -19.55 -7.51
C GLY A 118 9.85 -20.33 -8.41
N ALA A 119 11.15 -20.03 -8.34
CA ALA A 119 12.18 -20.70 -9.12
C ALA A 119 12.35 -22.16 -8.68
N ALA A 120 12.44 -22.40 -7.36
CA ALA A 120 12.53 -23.75 -6.80
C ALA A 120 11.30 -24.63 -7.14
N ALA A 121 10.13 -24.01 -7.29
CA ALA A 121 8.90 -24.68 -7.69
C ALA A 121 8.70 -24.79 -9.22
N GLY A 122 9.66 -24.33 -10.04
CA GLY A 122 9.55 -24.31 -11.50
C GLY A 122 8.49 -23.34 -12.05
N ALA A 123 7.96 -22.44 -11.22
CA ALA A 123 6.97 -21.44 -11.61
C ALA A 123 7.60 -20.12 -12.10
N TYR A 124 8.89 -19.91 -11.82
CA TYR A 124 9.64 -18.73 -12.22
C TYR A 124 10.93 -19.15 -12.96
N PRO A 125 10.91 -19.20 -14.31
CA PRO A 125 12.10 -19.46 -15.10
C PRO A 125 13.07 -18.27 -14.99
N VAL A 126 14.20 -18.50 -14.32
CA VAL A 126 15.24 -17.49 -14.11
C VAL A 126 16.14 -17.43 -15.33
N GLY A 127 16.32 -16.24 -15.89
CA GLY A 127 17.18 -16.00 -17.04
C GLY A 127 18.63 -15.73 -16.66
N GLU A 128 19.51 -15.64 -17.67
CA GLU A 128 20.90 -15.28 -17.46
C GLU A 128 21.07 -13.85 -16.93
N LEU A 129 21.73 -13.71 -15.78
CA LEU A 129 21.95 -12.43 -15.13
C LEU A 129 23.17 -11.69 -15.71
N ARG A 130 22.90 -10.76 -16.62
CA ARG A 130 23.91 -9.79 -17.08
C ARG A 130 24.10 -8.68 -16.04
N TRP A 131 25.12 -8.81 -15.20
CA TRP A 131 25.39 -7.90 -14.07
C TRP A 131 25.47 -6.42 -14.46
N SER A 132 26.06 -6.07 -15.61
CA SER A 132 26.11 -4.69 -16.11
C SER A 132 24.72 -4.11 -16.36
N ALA A 133 23.83 -4.89 -16.95
CA ALA A 133 22.45 -4.49 -17.20
C ALA A 133 21.59 -4.51 -15.92
N VAL A 134 21.91 -5.37 -14.94
CA VAL A 134 21.30 -5.29 -13.60
C VAL A 134 21.75 -4.02 -12.88
N ALA A 135 23.03 -3.67 -12.95
CA ALA A 135 23.56 -2.43 -12.37
C ALA A 135 22.94 -1.18 -13.00
N GLY A 136 22.88 -1.11 -14.34
CA GLY A 136 22.24 0.00 -15.05
C GLY A 136 20.75 0.15 -14.70
N TRP A 137 20.01 -0.96 -14.69
CA TRP A 137 18.60 -0.97 -14.28
C TRP A 137 18.42 -0.53 -12.82
N SER A 138 19.30 -0.97 -11.91
CA SER A 138 19.22 -0.62 -10.49
C SER A 138 19.36 0.89 -10.24
N GLY A 139 20.21 1.59 -11.01
CA GLY A 139 20.33 3.05 -10.95
C GLY A 139 19.04 3.75 -11.37
N GLY A 140 18.46 3.33 -12.50
CA GLY A 140 17.16 3.86 -12.97
C GLY A 140 16.01 3.59 -12.00
N MET A 141 16.01 2.43 -11.35
CA MET A 141 15.02 2.06 -10.33
C MET A 141 15.08 2.98 -9.11
N VAL A 142 16.26 3.39 -8.65
CA VAL A 142 16.37 4.36 -7.53
C VAL A 142 15.72 5.69 -7.91
N VAL A 143 16.01 6.19 -9.11
CA VAL A 143 15.39 7.43 -9.63
C VAL A 143 13.87 7.27 -9.71
N GLN A 144 13.38 6.14 -10.22
CA GLN A 144 11.95 5.85 -10.33
C GLN A 144 11.26 5.83 -8.96
N ILE A 145 11.86 5.21 -7.95
CA ILE A 145 11.33 5.23 -6.57
C ILE A 145 11.22 6.67 -6.09
N VAL A 146 12.28 7.48 -6.24
CA VAL A 146 12.30 8.88 -5.77
C VAL A 146 11.22 9.72 -6.46
N VAL A 147 11.11 9.63 -7.78
CA VAL A 147 10.12 10.38 -8.58
C VAL A 147 8.69 9.98 -8.23
N SER A 148 8.46 8.70 -7.92
CA SER A 148 7.13 8.19 -7.58
C SER A 148 6.72 8.35 -6.11
N LEU A 149 7.62 8.81 -5.23
CA LEU A 149 7.31 9.01 -3.80
C LEU A 149 6.05 9.84 -3.54
N PRO A 150 5.80 10.98 -4.21
CA PRO A 150 4.59 11.77 -3.96
C PRO A 150 3.31 10.97 -4.18
N GLN A 151 3.33 10.07 -5.17
CA GLN A 151 2.21 9.22 -5.55
C GLN A 151 1.87 8.23 -4.43
N PHE A 152 2.87 7.49 -3.96
CA PHE A 152 2.71 6.54 -2.85
C PHE A 152 2.45 7.23 -1.51
N PHE A 153 2.92 8.47 -1.36
CA PHE A 153 2.58 9.30 -0.23
C PHE A 153 1.08 9.62 -0.22
N GLY A 154 0.50 9.97 -1.36
CA GLY A 154 -0.93 10.19 -1.53
C GLY A 154 -1.77 9.01 -1.02
N GLU A 155 -1.37 7.80 -1.40
CA GLU A 155 -2.03 6.57 -0.98
C GLU A 155 -1.87 6.28 0.51
N GLU A 156 -0.63 6.19 1.00
CA GLU A 156 -0.37 5.79 2.38
C GLU A 156 -0.89 6.80 3.41
N LEU A 157 -0.98 8.09 3.07
CA LEU A 157 -1.67 9.06 3.91
C LEU A 157 -3.14 8.72 4.10
N GLY A 158 -3.80 8.22 3.05
CA GLY A 158 -5.17 7.74 3.13
C GLY A 158 -5.27 6.44 3.91
N TRP A 159 -4.58 5.39 3.46
CA TRP A 159 -4.74 4.04 4.01
C TRP A 159 -4.17 3.90 5.42
N GLN A 160 -2.89 4.24 5.61
CA GLN A 160 -2.19 4.11 6.89
C GLN A 160 -2.35 5.33 7.79
N GLY A 161 -2.47 6.52 7.20
CA GLY A 161 -2.66 7.77 7.94
C GLY A 161 -4.10 7.94 8.41
N TYR A 162 -5.08 7.71 7.55
CA TYR A 162 -6.49 8.00 7.84
C TYR A 162 -7.32 6.77 8.22
N LEU A 163 -7.46 5.80 7.32
CA LEU A 163 -8.46 4.73 7.42
C LEU A 163 -8.11 3.70 8.51
N PHE A 164 -6.93 3.08 8.42
CA PHE A 164 -6.54 2.02 9.35
C PHE A 164 -6.60 2.46 10.83
N PRO A 165 -6.05 3.62 11.24
CA PRO A 165 -6.12 4.07 12.63
C PRO A 165 -7.56 4.28 13.11
N ARG A 166 -8.48 4.67 12.23
CA ARG A 166 -9.91 4.86 12.57
C ARG A 166 -10.62 3.54 12.82
N LEU A 167 -10.35 2.53 12.01
CA LEU A 167 -10.90 1.20 12.18
C LEU A 167 -10.32 0.51 13.43
N ALA A 168 -9.01 0.65 13.65
CA ALA A 168 -8.29 0.02 14.77
C ALA A 168 -8.53 0.68 16.15
N ARG A 169 -9.02 1.93 16.19
CA ARG A 169 -9.13 2.77 17.41
C ARG A 169 -9.90 2.11 18.56
N GLY A 170 -9.26 1.91 19.73
CA GLY A 170 -9.95 1.47 20.95
C GLY A 170 -10.45 0.02 20.91
N GLY A 171 -9.86 -0.81 20.04
CA GLY A 171 -10.20 -2.22 19.90
C GLY A 171 -9.20 -3.17 20.55
N GLY A 172 -9.71 -4.24 21.17
CA GLY A 172 -8.91 -5.43 21.47
C GLY A 172 -8.57 -6.24 20.20
N GLY A 173 -8.00 -7.43 20.37
CA GLY A 173 -7.45 -8.24 19.27
C GLY A 173 -8.38 -8.45 18.06
N LYS A 174 -9.66 -8.81 18.30
CA LYS A 174 -10.64 -9.05 17.22
C LYS A 174 -10.84 -7.81 16.33
N ARG A 175 -10.94 -6.62 16.92
CA ARG A 175 -11.15 -5.38 16.18
C ARG A 175 -9.92 -4.96 15.39
N LEU A 176 -8.73 -5.23 15.92
CA LEU A 176 -7.49 -5.00 15.19
C LEU A 176 -7.39 -5.89 13.95
N VAL A 177 -7.76 -7.16 14.06
CA VAL A 177 -7.85 -8.08 12.91
C VAL A 177 -8.86 -7.55 11.88
N SER A 178 -10.06 -7.15 12.31
CA SER A 178 -11.05 -6.54 11.42
C SER A 178 -10.52 -5.27 10.74
N ALA A 179 -9.73 -4.44 11.43
CA ALA A 179 -9.15 -3.23 10.84
C ALA A 179 -8.14 -3.55 9.73
N TYR A 180 -7.30 -4.56 9.91
CA TYR A 180 -6.40 -5.05 8.87
C TYR A 180 -7.17 -5.58 7.66
N LEU A 181 -8.14 -6.48 7.89
CA LEU A 181 -8.94 -7.07 6.81
C LEU A 181 -9.72 -6.00 6.03
N LEU A 182 -10.44 -5.13 6.73
CA LEU A 182 -11.26 -4.10 6.08
C LEU A 182 -10.43 -3.08 5.31
N THR A 183 -9.27 -2.67 5.84
CA THR A 183 -8.38 -1.74 5.14
C THR A 183 -7.74 -2.42 3.93
N GLY A 184 -7.31 -3.67 4.06
CA GLY A 184 -6.70 -4.44 2.96
C GLY A 184 -7.69 -4.69 1.83
N CYS A 185 -8.92 -5.09 2.17
CA CYS A 185 -10.00 -5.25 1.20
C CYS A 185 -10.38 -3.93 0.54
N ALA A 186 -10.50 -2.84 1.31
CA ALA A 186 -10.79 -1.53 0.74
C ALA A 186 -9.69 -1.08 -0.22
N PHE A 187 -8.43 -1.29 0.14
CA PHE A 187 -7.29 -0.98 -0.70
C PHE A 187 -7.29 -1.81 -2.00
N ALA A 188 -7.58 -3.11 -1.93
CA ALA A 188 -7.72 -3.95 -3.12
C ALA A 188 -8.88 -3.51 -4.02
N LEU A 189 -10.07 -3.27 -3.45
CA LEU A 189 -11.26 -2.91 -4.22
C LEU A 189 -11.18 -1.50 -4.80
N TRP A 190 -10.38 -0.61 -4.21
CA TRP A 190 -10.05 0.66 -4.82
C TRP A 190 -9.41 0.49 -6.20
N HIS A 191 -8.63 -0.59 -6.42
CA HIS A 191 -8.02 -0.91 -7.72
C HIS A 191 -8.98 -1.50 -8.76
N LEU A 192 -10.28 -1.62 -8.47
CA LEU A 192 -11.25 -2.24 -9.39
C LEU A 192 -11.15 -1.71 -10.83
N PRO A 193 -11.12 -0.38 -11.09
CA PRO A 193 -10.99 0.13 -12.46
C PRO A 193 -9.78 -0.42 -13.20
N THR A 194 -8.61 -0.44 -12.54
CA THR A 194 -7.38 -0.92 -13.16
C THR A 194 -7.39 -2.44 -13.30
N LEU A 195 -7.98 -3.18 -12.36
CA LEU A 195 -8.10 -4.65 -12.46
C LEU A 195 -8.96 -5.07 -13.66
N LEU A 196 -10.03 -4.31 -13.96
CA LEU A 196 -10.89 -4.55 -15.12
C LEU A 196 -10.20 -4.26 -16.46
N MET A 197 -9.12 -3.48 -16.45
CA MET A 197 -8.31 -3.15 -17.63
C MET A 197 -7.00 -3.96 -17.69
N GLY A 198 -6.84 -5.01 -16.86
CA GLY A 198 -5.62 -5.81 -16.84
C GLY A 198 -4.41 -5.12 -16.20
N GLY A 199 -4.61 -4.10 -15.36
CA GLY A 199 -3.53 -3.30 -14.77
C GLY A 199 -2.53 -4.12 -13.94
N GLN A 200 -2.97 -4.68 -12.81
CA GLN A 200 -2.12 -5.46 -11.89
C GLN A 200 -1.97 -6.93 -12.30
N TYR A 201 -3.00 -7.50 -12.95
CA TYR A 201 -3.01 -8.88 -13.44
C TYR A 201 -3.34 -8.91 -14.93
N PRO A 202 -2.45 -8.42 -15.81
CA PRO A 202 -2.68 -8.39 -17.26
C PRO A 202 -2.99 -9.77 -17.83
N GLY A 203 -3.88 -9.80 -18.82
CA GLY A 203 -4.33 -11.03 -19.47
C GLY A 203 -5.16 -11.96 -18.58
N ARG A 204 -5.48 -11.58 -17.34
CA ARG A 204 -6.34 -12.35 -16.43
C ARG A 204 -7.76 -11.80 -16.40
N PRO A 205 -8.78 -12.67 -16.38
CA PRO A 205 -10.15 -12.21 -16.24
C PRO A 205 -10.38 -11.59 -14.85
N TRP A 206 -11.32 -10.64 -14.77
CA TRP A 206 -11.58 -9.88 -13.56
C TRP A 206 -11.92 -10.76 -12.35
N TYR A 207 -12.63 -11.87 -12.56
CA TYR A 207 -13.03 -12.80 -11.48
C TYR A 207 -11.85 -13.60 -10.91
N VAL A 208 -10.67 -13.56 -11.54
CA VAL A 208 -9.41 -14.07 -10.99
C VAL A 208 -8.57 -12.91 -10.42
N ALA A 209 -8.47 -11.80 -11.17
CA ALA A 209 -7.66 -10.65 -10.78
C ALA A 209 -8.14 -10.01 -9.46
N VAL A 210 -9.45 -9.87 -9.26
CA VAL A 210 -10.03 -9.24 -8.06
C VAL A 210 -9.77 -10.07 -6.79
N PRO A 211 -10.06 -11.38 -6.72
CA PRO A 211 -9.68 -12.20 -5.58
C PRO A 211 -8.16 -12.21 -5.31
N ALA A 212 -7.34 -12.29 -6.37
CA ALA A 212 -5.89 -12.24 -6.23
C ALA A 212 -5.41 -10.92 -5.60
N MET A 213 -6.00 -9.78 -6.02
CA MET A 213 -5.72 -8.48 -5.43
C MET A 213 -6.16 -8.41 -3.96
N LEU A 214 -7.33 -8.95 -3.62
CA LEU A 214 -7.81 -9.02 -2.24
C LEU A 214 -6.82 -9.77 -1.33
N VAL A 215 -6.31 -10.92 -1.78
CA VAL A 215 -5.29 -11.69 -1.05
C VAL A 215 -4.01 -10.87 -0.92
N SER A 216 -3.46 -10.36 -2.03
CA SER A 216 -2.23 -9.57 -2.06
C SER A 216 -2.28 -8.36 -1.12
N CYS A 217 -3.33 -7.53 -1.21
CA CYS A 217 -3.46 -6.33 -0.38
C CYS A 217 -3.69 -6.67 1.11
N THR A 218 -4.45 -7.72 1.40
CA THR A 218 -4.70 -8.14 2.79
C THR A 218 -3.44 -8.68 3.46
N LEU A 219 -2.53 -9.29 2.70
CA LEU A 219 -1.25 -9.80 3.20
C LEU A 219 -0.17 -8.70 3.29
N VAL A 220 -0.13 -7.77 2.33
CA VAL A 220 0.90 -6.72 2.32
C VAL A 220 0.61 -5.61 3.35
N LEU A 221 -0.67 -5.29 3.60
CA LEU A 221 -1.05 -4.19 4.47
C LEU A 221 -0.46 -4.31 5.89
N PRO A 222 -0.52 -5.46 6.60
CA PRO A 222 0.11 -5.60 7.91
C PRO A 222 1.63 -5.38 7.90
N VAL A 223 2.32 -5.68 6.80
CA VAL A 223 3.76 -5.40 6.65
C VAL A 223 4.02 -3.89 6.62
N PHE A 224 3.24 -3.14 5.82
CA PHE A 224 3.34 -1.68 5.77
C PHE A 224 2.95 -1.04 7.10
N THR A 225 1.88 -1.51 7.72
CA THR A 225 1.46 -1.04 9.03
C THR A 225 2.50 -1.33 10.10
N TRP A 226 3.13 -2.51 10.11
CA TRP A 226 4.22 -2.82 11.04
C TRP A 226 5.40 -1.84 10.89
N LEU A 227 5.82 -1.57 9.66
CA LEU A 227 6.87 -0.62 9.34
C LEU A 227 6.53 0.81 9.81
N ARG A 228 5.26 1.21 9.69
CA ARG A 228 4.74 2.49 10.19
C ARG A 228 4.69 2.54 11.72
N LEU A 229 4.17 1.49 12.37
CA LEU A 229 4.00 1.44 13.83
C LEU A 229 5.34 1.48 14.55
N ARG A 230 6.35 0.76 14.04
CA ARG A 230 7.70 0.75 14.64
C ARG A 230 8.44 2.08 14.51
N SER A 231 8.05 2.94 13.57
CA SER A 231 8.71 4.24 13.31
C SER A 231 7.89 5.44 13.77
N ASP A 232 6.63 5.27 14.18
CA ASP A 232 5.64 6.34 14.37
C ASP A 232 5.59 7.32 13.18
N SER A 233 5.75 6.79 11.96
CA SER A 233 5.87 7.60 10.74
C SER A 233 5.30 6.83 9.55
N VAL A 234 4.63 7.55 8.65
CA VAL A 234 4.14 6.97 7.40
C VAL A 234 5.25 6.71 6.38
N LEU A 235 6.42 7.35 6.52
CA LEU A 235 7.49 7.31 5.51
C LEU A 235 8.03 5.91 5.19
N PRO A 236 8.30 5.02 6.17
CA PRO A 236 8.74 3.66 5.85
C PRO A 236 7.69 2.83 5.11
N ALA A 237 6.40 3.07 5.35
CA ALA A 237 5.32 2.43 4.60
C ALA A 237 5.25 2.95 3.16
N VAL A 238 5.44 4.26 2.95
CA VAL A 238 5.51 4.87 1.61
C VAL A 238 6.66 4.28 0.79
N LEU A 239 7.85 4.16 1.40
CA LEU A 239 9.00 3.55 0.74
C LEU A 239 8.77 2.07 0.42
N ALA A 240 8.14 1.35 1.35
CA ALA A 240 7.82 -0.06 1.13
C ALA A 240 6.79 -0.26 0.00
N HIS A 241 5.74 0.56 -0.03
CA HIS A 241 4.75 0.55 -1.10
C HIS A 241 5.40 0.93 -2.43
N ALA A 242 6.20 2.00 -2.47
CA ALA A 242 6.94 2.38 -3.67
C ALA A 242 7.82 1.25 -4.19
N PHE A 243 8.56 0.57 -3.31
CA PHE A 243 9.39 -0.58 -3.68
C PHE A 243 8.55 -1.73 -4.25
N VAL A 244 7.47 -2.13 -3.59
CA VAL A 244 6.61 -3.24 -4.04
C VAL A 244 6.01 -2.95 -5.41
N SER A 245 5.58 -1.72 -5.67
CA SER A 245 4.91 -1.34 -6.90
C SER A 245 5.86 -0.96 -8.05
N THR A 246 7.16 -0.79 -7.78
CA THR A 246 8.18 -0.45 -8.81
C THR A 246 9.28 -1.50 -8.88
N ALA A 247 10.21 -1.47 -7.92
CA ALA A 247 11.37 -2.35 -7.84
C ALA A 247 10.99 -3.83 -7.89
N SER A 248 10.04 -4.26 -7.07
CA SER A 248 9.65 -5.68 -7.02
C SER A 248 9.08 -6.17 -8.35
N VAL A 249 8.23 -5.37 -9.02
CA VAL A 249 7.70 -5.69 -10.35
C VAL A 249 8.83 -5.72 -11.38
N GLY A 250 9.75 -4.75 -11.32
CA GLY A 250 10.93 -4.71 -12.18
C GLY A 250 11.87 -5.89 -11.98
N MET A 251 12.05 -6.38 -10.75
CA MET A 251 12.85 -7.58 -10.45
C MET A 251 12.28 -8.82 -11.14
N VAL A 252 10.95 -9.02 -11.07
CA VAL A 252 10.28 -10.14 -11.76
C VAL A 252 10.61 -10.11 -13.26
N LYS A 253 10.46 -8.93 -13.90
CA LYS A 253 10.74 -8.75 -15.33
C LYS A 253 12.22 -8.94 -15.68
N ARG A 254 13.11 -8.41 -14.83
CA ARG A 254 14.54 -8.31 -15.13
C ARG A 254 15.27 -9.64 -14.94
N PHE A 255 14.86 -10.45 -13.97
CA PHE A 255 15.53 -11.71 -13.64
C PHE A 255 14.85 -12.93 -14.28
N ALA A 256 13.68 -12.75 -14.90
CA ALA A 256 13.05 -13.80 -15.67
C ALA A 256 13.85 -14.08 -16.95
N ASP A 257 13.71 -15.30 -17.46
CA ASP A 257 14.07 -15.62 -18.83
C ASP A 257 13.40 -14.62 -19.79
N PRO A 258 14.13 -14.03 -20.76
CA PRO A 258 13.58 -13.07 -21.72
C PRO A 258 12.33 -13.58 -22.44
N ASP A 259 12.27 -14.88 -22.74
CA ASP A 259 11.19 -15.49 -23.51
C ASP A 259 10.07 -16.05 -22.61
N ALA A 260 10.26 -16.04 -21.29
CA ALA A 260 9.25 -16.53 -20.36
C ALA A 260 8.02 -15.61 -20.32
N ALA A 261 6.83 -16.22 -20.44
CA ALA A 261 5.57 -15.54 -20.17
C ALA A 261 5.51 -15.15 -18.68
N LEU A 262 5.39 -13.85 -18.40
CA LEU A 262 5.35 -13.36 -17.03
C LEU A 262 3.93 -13.43 -16.48
N ASP A 263 3.72 -14.35 -15.55
CA ASP A 263 2.43 -14.57 -14.92
C ASP A 263 2.38 -13.96 -13.51
N PRO A 264 1.65 -12.84 -13.31
CA PRO A 264 1.58 -12.15 -12.02
C PRO A 264 0.94 -12.99 -10.90
N LEU A 265 0.23 -14.08 -11.22
CA LEU A 265 -0.33 -15.01 -10.24
C LEU A 265 0.69 -16.06 -9.78
N ARG A 266 1.75 -16.29 -10.55
CA ARG A 266 2.75 -17.35 -10.31
C ARG A 266 4.12 -16.80 -9.95
N MET A 267 4.35 -15.52 -10.21
CA MET A 267 5.66 -14.89 -10.08
C MET A 267 5.59 -13.68 -9.15
N GLY A 268 6.68 -13.46 -8.40
CA GLY A 268 6.84 -12.28 -7.56
C GLY A 268 5.90 -12.22 -6.34
N LEU A 269 5.78 -11.01 -5.80
CA LEU A 269 5.15 -10.78 -4.50
C LEU A 269 3.61 -10.84 -4.54
N THR A 270 3.01 -10.60 -5.70
CA THR A 270 1.54 -10.61 -5.91
C THR A 270 0.99 -11.96 -6.34
N GLY A 271 1.86 -12.94 -6.58
CA GLY A 271 1.48 -14.31 -6.89
C GLY A 271 1.56 -15.23 -5.68
N TRP A 272 1.22 -16.51 -5.88
CA TRP A 272 1.20 -17.50 -4.79
C TRP A 272 2.52 -17.62 -4.00
N PRO A 273 3.74 -17.50 -4.57
CA PRO A 273 4.97 -17.56 -3.76
C PRO A 273 5.05 -16.37 -2.82
N GLY A 274 4.70 -15.18 -3.33
CA GLY A 274 4.61 -13.96 -2.55
C GLY A 274 3.59 -14.04 -1.42
N TRP A 275 2.43 -14.63 -1.67
CA TRP A 275 1.40 -14.82 -0.64
C TRP A 275 1.88 -15.70 0.51
N ILE A 276 2.60 -16.79 0.21
CA ILE A 276 3.17 -17.67 1.24
C ILE A 276 4.21 -16.90 2.07
N VAL A 277 5.15 -16.21 1.40
CA VAL A 277 6.23 -15.48 2.05
C VAL A 277 5.70 -14.32 2.91
N MET A 278 4.76 -13.52 2.38
CA MET A 278 4.10 -12.47 3.14
C MET A 278 3.26 -13.05 4.28
N GLY A 279 2.48 -14.11 4.03
CA GLY A 279 1.67 -14.79 5.04
C GLY A 279 2.52 -15.29 6.20
N ALA A 280 3.67 -15.88 5.93
CA ALA A 280 4.62 -16.32 6.95
C ALA A 280 5.14 -15.14 7.79
N LEU A 281 5.53 -14.03 7.16
CA LEU A 281 5.96 -12.84 7.90
C LEU A 281 4.81 -12.25 8.73
N VAL A 282 3.60 -12.12 8.16
CA VAL A 282 2.44 -11.59 8.88
C VAL A 282 2.08 -12.46 10.07
N ALA A 283 2.10 -13.79 9.91
CA ALA A 283 1.90 -14.73 11.01
C ALA A 283 2.96 -14.52 12.11
N PHE A 284 4.24 -14.43 11.76
CA PHE A 284 5.32 -14.13 12.70
C PHE A 284 5.09 -12.79 13.44
N LEU A 285 4.75 -11.73 12.71
CA LEU A 285 4.49 -10.41 13.31
C LEU A 285 3.27 -10.42 14.24
N ALA A 286 2.22 -11.18 13.89
CA ALA A 286 1.03 -11.35 14.72
C ALA A 286 1.35 -12.14 16.00
N LEU A 287 2.02 -13.29 15.88
CA LEU A 287 2.39 -14.17 16.99
C LEU A 287 3.35 -13.49 17.98
N THR A 288 4.26 -12.65 17.47
CA THR A 288 5.20 -11.87 18.31
C THR A 288 4.61 -10.56 18.84
N GLY A 289 3.33 -10.29 18.58
CA GLY A 289 2.64 -9.08 19.06
C GLY A 289 3.10 -7.77 18.40
N ARG A 290 3.90 -7.83 17.33
CA ARG A 290 4.48 -6.67 16.63
C ARG A 290 3.46 -5.87 15.82
N LEU A 291 2.27 -6.41 15.60
CA LEU A 291 1.15 -5.73 14.93
C LEU A 291 0.22 -4.98 15.88
N ARG A 292 0.46 -5.02 17.20
CA ARG A 292 -0.38 -4.36 18.21
C ARG A 292 -0.22 -2.83 18.12
N MET A 293 -1.33 -2.12 18.30
CA MET A 293 -1.31 -0.66 18.40
C MET A 293 -0.63 -0.25 19.71
N PRO A 294 0.25 0.79 19.70
CA PRO A 294 0.81 1.35 20.92
C PRO A 294 -0.30 1.83 21.88
N PRO A 295 -0.10 1.71 23.22
CA PRO A 295 -1.00 2.30 24.20
C PRO A 295 -1.16 3.80 23.94
N ARG A 296 -2.38 4.33 24.07
CA ARG A 296 -2.60 5.78 24.03
C ARG A 296 -1.91 6.40 25.25
N VAL A 297 -0.92 7.25 25.03
CA VAL A 297 -0.53 8.24 26.05
C VAL A 297 -1.64 9.30 26.07
N PRO A 298 -2.37 9.50 27.19
CA PRO A 298 -3.34 10.57 27.29
C PRO A 298 -2.69 11.91 26.96
N ALA A 299 -3.39 12.78 26.23
CA ALA A 299 -2.96 14.16 25.99
C ALA A 299 -3.12 14.98 27.28
N SER A 300 -2.32 14.67 28.29
CA SER A 300 -2.22 15.38 29.56
C SER A 300 -0.89 15.02 30.21
N ARG A 301 0.21 15.52 29.66
CA ARG A 301 1.52 15.76 30.33
C ARG A 301 2.48 16.41 29.32
N THR A 302 2.09 17.59 28.84
CA THR A 302 3.02 18.61 28.33
C THR A 302 2.51 19.97 28.77
N LEU A 303 2.38 20.13 30.07
CA LEU A 303 2.40 21.42 30.76
C LEU A 303 3.23 21.15 32.03
N GLY A 304 4.42 21.75 32.08
CA GLY A 304 5.35 21.68 33.21
C GLY A 304 6.33 20.52 33.14
N GLU A 305 7.48 20.75 32.52
CA GLU A 305 8.78 20.96 33.20
C GLU A 305 9.84 21.37 32.16
#